data_AF-A0A1S3J0P5-F1
#
_entry.id   AF-A0A1S3J0P5-F1
#
_cell.length_a   1.000
_cell.length_b   1.000
_cell.length_c   1.000
_cell.angle_alpha   90.00
_cell.angle_beta   90.00
_cell.angle_gamma   90.00
#
_symmetry.space_group_name_H-M   'P 1'
#
loop_
_entity.id
_entity.type
_entity.pdbx_description
1 polymer ?
#
loop_
_entity_poly.entity_id
_entity_poly.type
_entity_poly.pdbx_seq_one_letter_code
_entity_poly.pdbx_strand_id
1 'polypeptide(L)'
;LIIDAFGELRDQLEQVKEDMESKCFICGIGKEYFDKVPHGFEQHVMNEHNFANYMFFLMHLINKPDTEYTGQESYVWELYNQRCWDFFPVGDCFRKQYEDEPQGS
;
A
#
# COMPACT_ATOMS: atom_id res chain seq x y z
N LEU A 1 34.20 7.83 15.30
CA LEU A 1 33.42 6.88 16.14
C LEU A 1 32.05 7.44 16.52
N ILE A 2 31.93 8.50 17.34
CA ILE A 2 30.61 9.05 17.72
C ILE A 2 29.99 9.90 16.60
N ILE A 3 30.79 10.75 15.93
CA ILE A 3 30.32 11.60 14.82
C ILE A 3 29.86 10.75 13.63
N ASP A 4 30.60 9.69 13.31
CA ASP A 4 30.24 8.76 12.22
C ASP A 4 28.92 8.04 12.50
N ALA A 5 28.67 7.62 13.76
CA ALA A 5 27.41 6.98 14.15
C ALA A 5 26.20 7.93 14.06
N PHE A 6 26.37 9.22 14.39
CA PHE A 6 25.32 10.23 14.18
C PHE A 6 25.12 10.59 12.70
N GLY A 7 26.17 10.49 11.89
CA GLY A 7 26.07 10.57 10.42
C GLY A 7 25.19 9.46 9.89
N GLU A 8 25.51 8.20 10.23
CA GLU A 8 24.77 7.02 9.78
C GLU A 8 23.29 7.05 10.20
N LEU A 9 22.99 7.45 11.44
CA LEU A 9 21.60 7.55 11.90
C LEU A 9 20.79 8.59 11.09
N ARG A 10 21.42 9.69 10.69
CA ARG A 10 20.78 10.72 9.85
C ARG A 10 20.50 10.18 8.46
N ASP A 11 21.49 9.54 7.86
CA ASP A 11 21.37 8.97 6.50
C ASP A 11 20.27 7.90 6.46
N GLN A 12 20.13 7.09 7.51
CA GLN A 12 19.03 6.11 7.65
C GLN A 12 17.65 6.81 7.71
N LEU A 13 17.52 7.89 8.47
CA LEU A 13 16.27 8.64 8.58
C LEU A 13 15.90 9.31 7.25
N GLU A 14 16.89 9.90 6.57
CA GLU A 14 16.71 10.51 5.25
C GLU A 14 16.30 9.47 4.21
N GLN A 15 16.95 8.29 4.21
CA GLN A 15 16.61 7.21 3.30
C GLN A 15 15.16 6.71 3.48
N VAL A 16 14.70 6.53 4.72
CA VAL A 16 13.30 6.11 4.98
C VAL A 16 12.32 7.17 4.48
N LYS A 17 12.62 8.45 4.73
CA LYS A 17 11.79 9.55 4.26
C LYS A 17 11.72 9.60 2.73
N GLU A 18 12.86 9.52 2.06
CA GLU A 18 12.93 9.51 0.60
C GLU A 18 12.17 8.32 0.01
N ASP A 19 12.26 7.14 0.63
CA ASP A 19 11.54 5.96 0.17
C ASP A 19 10.02 6.16 0.25
N MET A 20 9.52 6.70 1.37
CA MET A 20 8.10 7.01 1.55
C MET A 20 7.59 8.09 0.59
N GLU A 21 8.45 9.04 0.20
CA GLU A 21 8.11 10.12 -0.72
C GLU A 21 8.29 9.75 -2.21
N SER A 22 8.96 8.65 -2.52
CA SER A 22 9.30 8.26 -3.89
C SER A 22 8.52 7.06 -4.42
N LYS A 23 8.02 6.16 -3.55
CA LYS A 23 7.23 4.99 -3.98
C LYS A 23 6.11 4.68 -2.99
N CYS A 24 5.06 4.03 -3.47
CA CYS A 24 3.96 3.61 -2.60
C CYS A 24 4.42 2.47 -1.68
N PHE A 25 4.14 2.59 -0.38
CA PHE A 25 4.48 1.55 0.61
C PHE A 25 3.80 0.20 0.33
N ILE A 26 2.58 0.21 -0.23
CA ILE A 26 1.78 -1.00 -0.43
C ILE A 26 2.13 -1.72 -1.74
N CYS A 27 2.13 -1.01 -2.87
CA CYS A 27 2.37 -1.63 -4.16
C CYS A 27 3.81 -1.51 -4.67
N GLY A 28 4.64 -0.66 -4.07
CA GLY A 28 6.03 -0.43 -4.47
C GLY A 28 6.19 0.32 -5.81
N ILE A 29 5.10 0.76 -6.45
CA ILE A 29 5.16 1.56 -7.68
C ILE A 29 5.66 2.96 -7.34
N GLY A 30 6.62 3.46 -8.13
CA GLY A 30 7.22 4.78 -7.96
C GLY A 30 6.28 5.92 -8.35
N LYS A 31 6.48 7.09 -7.73
CA LYS A 31 5.66 8.28 -7.94
C LYS A 31 5.65 8.74 -9.40
N GLU A 32 6.73 8.48 -10.14
CA GLU A 32 6.87 8.82 -11.55
C GLU A 32 5.80 8.18 -12.44
N TYR A 33 5.26 7.02 -12.05
CA TYR A 33 4.13 6.41 -12.75
C TYR A 33 2.83 7.18 -12.52
N PHE A 34 2.59 7.64 -11.29
CA PHE A 34 1.34 8.26 -10.88
C PHE A 34 1.27 9.76 -11.21
N ASP A 35 2.39 10.47 -11.11
CA ASP A 35 2.51 11.92 -11.33
C ASP A 35 2.47 12.31 -12.82
N LYS A 36 2.19 11.35 -13.72
CA LYS A 36 1.69 11.65 -15.09
C LYS A 36 0.40 12.47 -15.05
N VAL A 37 -0.36 12.37 -13.96
CA VAL A 37 -1.52 13.21 -13.64
C VAL A 37 -1.18 14.08 -12.43
N PRO A 38 -1.60 15.37 -12.39
CA PRO A 38 -1.34 16.24 -11.25
C PRO A 38 -1.80 15.63 -9.92
N HIS A 39 -0.93 15.65 -8.90
CA HIS A 39 -1.17 15.07 -7.58
C HIS A 39 -1.50 13.56 -7.58
N GLY A 40 -1.12 12.84 -8.64
CA GLY A 40 -1.48 11.44 -8.81
C GLY A 40 -0.92 10.54 -7.71
N PHE A 41 0.34 10.74 -7.31
CA PHE A 41 0.93 9.94 -6.23
C PHE A 41 0.28 10.21 -4.87
N GLU A 42 0.05 11.48 -4.54
CA GLU A 42 -0.63 11.88 -3.30
C GLU A 42 -2.04 11.28 -3.22
N GLN A 43 -2.80 11.35 -4.31
CA GLN A 43 -4.12 10.74 -4.38
C GLN A 43 -4.04 9.21 -4.19
N HIS A 44 -3.05 8.56 -4.80
CA HIS A 44 -2.85 7.12 -4.69
C HIS A 44 -2.58 6.70 -3.24
N VAL A 45 -1.62 7.33 -2.54
CA VAL A 45 -1.28 6.95 -1.16
C VAL A 45 -2.33 7.37 -0.14
N MET A 46 -3.14 8.41 -0.40
CA MET A 46 -4.15 8.88 0.55
C MET A 46 -5.50 8.20 0.38
N ASN A 47 -5.90 7.85 -0.84
CA ASN A 47 -7.25 7.34 -1.14
C ASN A 47 -7.28 5.88 -1.61
N GLU A 48 -6.29 5.45 -2.40
CA GLU A 48 -6.27 4.09 -2.96
C GLU A 48 -5.53 3.14 -2.01
N HIS A 49 -4.26 3.43 -1.72
CA HIS A 49 -3.35 2.61 -0.93
C HIS A 49 -2.93 3.29 0.37
N ASN A 50 -3.93 3.74 1.14
CA ASN A 50 -3.68 4.33 2.45
C ASN A 50 -3.32 3.25 3.48
N PHE A 51 -2.10 3.33 4.02
CA PHE A 51 -1.59 2.39 5.03
C PHE A 51 -2.53 2.23 6.24
N ALA A 52 -3.11 3.33 6.73
CA ALA A 52 -4.01 3.27 7.89
C ALA A 52 -5.29 2.50 7.56
N ASN A 53 -5.81 2.61 6.34
CA ASN A 53 -7.01 1.87 5.91
C ASN A 53 -6.76 0.35 5.91
N TYR A 54 -5.57 -0.12 5.51
CA TYR A 54 -5.22 -1.54 5.61
C TYR A 54 -5.20 -2.03 7.05
N MET A 55 -4.64 -1.24 7.97
CA MET A 55 -4.62 -1.57 9.40
C MET A 55 -6.06 -1.61 9.98
N PHE A 56 -6.89 -0.62 9.64
CA PHE A 56 -8.29 -0.61 10.05
C PHE A 56 -9.08 -1.78 9.47
N PHE A 57 -8.83 -2.18 8.22
CA PHE A 57 -9.46 -3.33 7.61
C PHE A 57 -9.10 -4.64 8.32
N LEU A 58 -7.83 -4.85 8.66
CA LEU A 58 -7.41 -6.03 9.45
C LEU A 58 -8.07 -6.02 10.84
N MET A 59 -8.11 -4.88 11.52
CA MET A 59 -8.81 -4.75 12.80
C MET A 59 -10.32 -5.03 12.66
N HIS A 60 -10.94 -4.57 11.58
CA HIS A 60 -12.34 -4.84 11.26
C HIS A 60 -12.60 -6.34 11.10
N LEU A 61 -11.76 -7.05 10.35
CA LEU A 61 -11.87 -8.50 10.21
C LEU A 61 -11.74 -9.21 11.57
N ILE A 62 -10.74 -8.86 12.38
CA ILE A 62 -10.52 -9.49 13.70
C ILE A 62 -11.72 -9.33 14.64
N ASN A 63 -12.41 -8.18 14.59
CA ASN A 63 -13.51 -7.87 15.52
C ASN A 63 -14.89 -8.28 15.00
N LYS A 64 -15.05 -8.51 13.70
CA LYS A 64 -16.32 -8.88 13.08
C LYS A 64 -16.50 -10.41 13.12
N PRO A 65 -17.70 -10.93 13.47
CA PRO A 65 -17.99 -12.36 13.41
C PRO A 65 -17.79 -12.92 12.00
N ASP A 66 -17.15 -14.08 11.89
CA ASP A 66 -16.86 -14.74 10.62
C ASP A 66 -18.12 -15.11 9.81
N THR A 67 -19.22 -15.42 10.50
CA THR A 67 -20.54 -15.67 9.89
C THR A 67 -21.10 -14.48 9.11
N GLU A 68 -20.60 -13.27 9.36
CA GLU A 68 -21.06 -12.04 8.70
C GLU A 68 -20.10 -11.54 7.62
N TYR A 69 -19.00 -12.25 7.37
CA TYR A 69 -18.07 -11.87 6.32
C TYR A 69 -18.73 -11.96 4.95
N THR A 70 -18.46 -10.93 4.14
CA THR A 70 -18.69 -10.98 2.70
C THR A 70 -17.72 -11.98 2.04
N GLY A 71 -17.93 -12.31 0.77
CA GLY A 71 -17.03 -13.21 0.05
C GLY A 71 -15.58 -12.70 -0.01
N GLN A 72 -15.38 -11.39 -0.19
CA GLN A 72 -14.05 -10.77 -0.21
C GLN A 72 -13.39 -10.78 1.17
N GLU A 73 -14.14 -10.45 2.23
CA GLU A 73 -13.65 -10.51 3.61
C GLU A 73 -13.25 -11.94 3.98
N SER A 74 -14.05 -12.94 3.61
CA SER A 74 -13.77 -14.35 3.85
C SER A 74 -12.49 -14.81 3.15
N TYR A 75 -12.30 -14.39 1.89
CA TYR A 75 -11.09 -14.69 1.12
C TYR A 75 -9.83 -14.13 1.79
N VAL A 76 -9.86 -12.85 2.20
CA VAL A 76 -8.71 -12.23 2.87
C VAL A 76 -8.47 -12.84 4.25
N TRP A 77 -9.54 -13.15 4.99
CA TRP A 77 -9.42 -13.80 6.30
C TRP A 77 -8.77 -15.18 6.23
N GLU A 78 -9.10 -15.97 5.20
CA GLU A 78 -8.47 -17.27 4.97
C GLU A 78 -6.96 -17.12 4.72
N LEU A 79 -6.55 -16.20 3.84
CA LEU A 79 -5.14 -15.91 3.58
C LEU A 79 -4.42 -15.42 4.84
N TYR A 80 -5.06 -14.55 5.62
CA TYR A 80 -4.53 -14.06 6.89
C TYR A 80 -4.24 -15.20 7.88
N ASN A 81 -5.17 -16.15 8.03
CA ASN A 81 -4.98 -17.33 8.89
C ASN A 81 -3.86 -18.25 8.39
N GLN A 82 -3.70 -18.36 7.07
CA GLN A 82 -2.61 -19.11 6.43
C GLN A 82 -1.26 -18.38 6.47
N ARG A 83 -1.20 -17.15 7.01
CA ARG A 83 -0.02 -16.27 6.96
C ARG A 83 0.46 -15.99 5.52
N CYS A 84 -0.50 -15.97 4.59
CA CYS A 84 -0.29 -15.64 3.19
C CYS A 84 -0.69 -14.18 2.94
N TRP A 85 0.20 -13.42 2.29
CA TRP A 85 0.05 -11.98 2.07
C TRP A 85 -0.19 -11.63 0.60
N ASP A 86 -0.54 -12.63 -0.22
CA ASP A 86 -0.70 -12.49 -1.67
C ASP A 86 -1.90 -11.61 -2.08
N PHE A 87 -2.74 -11.21 -1.13
CA PHE A 87 -3.82 -10.24 -1.38
C PHE A 87 -3.33 -8.79 -1.48
N PHE A 88 -2.10 -8.48 -1.07
CA PHE A 88 -1.53 -7.15 -1.26
C PHE A 88 -1.13 -6.93 -2.73
N PRO A 89 -1.44 -5.76 -3.32
CA PRO A 89 -1.21 -5.50 -4.74
C PRO A 89 0.26 -5.12 -5.02
N VAL A 90 1.20 -6.03 -4.80
CA VAL A 90 2.63 -5.77 -5.00
C VAL A 90 2.96 -5.70 -6.50
N GLY A 91 3.55 -4.58 -6.94
CA GLY A 91 3.92 -4.34 -8.34
C GLY A 91 2.76 -3.95 -9.26
N ASP A 92 1.54 -3.84 -8.73
CA ASP A 92 0.33 -3.52 -9.48
C ASP A 92 -0.58 -2.55 -8.71
N CYS A 93 -1.54 -1.95 -9.40
CA CYS A 93 -2.60 -1.15 -8.78
C CYS A 93 -3.81 -1.10 -9.70
N PHE A 94 -4.95 -0.66 -9.16
CA PHE A 94 -6.18 -0.55 -9.93
C PHE A 94 -5.98 0.18 -11.25
N ARG A 95 -5.36 1.37 -11.24
CA ARG A 95 -5.13 2.15 -12.46
C ARG A 95 -4.33 1.37 -13.51
N LYS A 96 -3.27 0.68 -13.09
CA LYS A 96 -2.36 -0.04 -14.00
C LYS A 96 -3.01 -1.27 -14.63
N GLN A 97 -3.85 -1.98 -13.87
CA GLN A 97 -4.61 -3.12 -14.39
C GLN A 97 -5.64 -2.72 -15.45
N TYR A 98 -6.20 -1.51 -15.34
CA TYR A 98 -7.31 -1.02 -16.16
C TYR A 98 -6.91 0.08 -17.16
N GLU A 99 -5.61 0.34 -17.35
CA GLU A 99 -5.11 1.42 -18.22
C GLU A 99 -5.45 1.19 -19.71
N ASP A 100 -5.50 -0.07 -20.15
CA ASP A 100 -5.80 -0.48 -21.52
C ASP A 100 -7.27 -0.82 -21.77
N GLU A 101 -8.11 -0.80 -20.72
CA GLU A 101 -9.54 -0.99 -20.90
C GLU A 101 -10.18 0.28 -21.46
N PRO A 102 -11.08 0.18 -22.46
CA PRO A 102 -11.81 1.34 -22.93
C PRO A 102 -12.62 1.91 -21.77
N GLN A 103 -12.27 3.12 -21.31
CA GLN A 103 -13.10 3.87 -20.38
C GLN A 103 -14.50 3.95 -20.99
N GLY A 104 -15.47 3.38 -20.27
CA GLY A 104 -16.73 2.86 -20.81
C GLY A 104 -17.47 3.75 -21.82
N SER A 105 -18.13 3.06 -22.76
CA SER A 105 -19.31 3.51 -23.52
C SER A 105 -20.45 3.97 -22.61
#